data_AF-A0A537B4X8-F1
#
_entry.id   AF-A0A537B4X8-F1
#
_cell.length_a   1.000
_cell.length_b   1.000
_cell.length_c   1.000
_cell.angle_alpha   90.00
_cell.angle_beta   90.00
_cell.angle_gamma   90.00
#
_symmetry.space_group_name_H-M   'P 1'
#
loop_
_entity.id
_entity.type
_entity.pdbx_description
1 polymer ?
#
loop_
_entity_poly.entity_id
_entity_poly.type
_entity_poly.pdbx_seq_one_letter_code
_entity_poly.pdbx_strand_id
1 'polypeptide(L)'
;QLLCWDQYFSIGGALRHVEFDPTPGTFNCADFPASVSTAPIQAMEISLYPAYYVLSKMIHADPEMRKDIMCIGGTSQWPATIFRGTDQWGERYGYILVDPIGGAIGAFAGADGISTGGQSRTPICKLPNVEHTEQTFPLLFLYRKEVIDSGGAGKFRGGLSAESCFIPHRTESITQDTLSSGNAIPTSPGMMAGYPGSVNVYKFKRATDIFERLKERRIPGDIAELKGEEVTLELRQENFLQKPDDVYAVIWSAAGGFGDPLERDPEKVRDDVIEQRSVSVEAARDLYGVVITRDGRLDREATRDLRGERREAHRRRDGEVKRLDGDRLARVTDNLDLRREKDGLHLCCAKCAADLGPVRDNYKDHCEQLESDIRVANPNIGNYRRYIDERPVFRQFYCPGCGALVENEVARVEDPVLRDIELDIR
;
A
#
# COMPACT_ATOMS: atom_id res chain seq x y z
N GLN A 1 -8.07 8.47 -14.97
CA GLN A 1 -8.48 7.08 -14.62
C GLN A 1 -9.76 7.12 -13.82
N LEU A 2 -9.77 7.81 -12.67
CA LEU A 2 -11.02 8.16 -11.99
C LEU A 2 -11.92 9.06 -12.86
N LEU A 3 -11.32 9.98 -13.62
CA LEU A 3 -12.00 10.89 -14.53
C LEU A 3 -11.35 10.87 -15.92
N CYS A 4 -12.13 11.31 -16.90
CA CYS A 4 -11.73 11.55 -18.30
C CYS A 4 -11.07 10.36 -19.00
N TRP A 5 -11.40 9.12 -18.61
CA TRP A 5 -10.85 7.91 -19.22
C TRP A 5 -11.34 7.71 -20.67
N ASP A 6 -12.50 8.27 -20.98
CA ASP A 6 -13.18 8.28 -22.28
C ASP A 6 -12.58 9.28 -23.29
N GLN A 7 -11.65 10.14 -22.86
CA GLN A 7 -11.00 11.13 -23.72
C GLN A 7 -9.76 10.62 -24.47
N TYR A 8 -9.47 9.31 -24.42
CA TYR A 8 -8.41 8.63 -25.21
C TYR A 8 -7.06 9.37 -25.25
N PHE A 9 -6.53 9.75 -24.08
CA PHE A 9 -5.25 10.47 -23.93
C PHE A 9 -5.21 11.90 -24.53
N SER A 10 -6.34 12.45 -24.98
CA SER A 10 -6.45 13.86 -25.38
C SER A 10 -6.66 14.78 -24.16
N ILE A 11 -5.70 14.75 -23.24
CA ILE A 11 -5.82 15.42 -21.93
C ILE A 11 -5.78 16.95 -22.01
N GLY A 12 -5.38 17.53 -23.15
CA GLY A 12 -5.28 18.97 -23.33
C GLY A 12 -6.60 19.72 -23.13
N GLY A 13 -7.75 19.06 -23.37
CA GLY A 13 -9.06 19.60 -23.04
C GLY A 13 -9.29 19.67 -21.53
N ALA A 14 -9.09 18.55 -20.83
CA ALA A 14 -9.22 18.47 -19.38
C ALA A 14 -8.25 19.41 -18.65
N LEU A 15 -7.00 19.52 -19.09
CA LEU A 15 -5.99 20.39 -18.48
C LEU A 15 -6.36 21.88 -18.51
N ARG A 16 -7.22 22.33 -19.44
CA ARG A 16 -7.72 23.72 -19.45
C ARG A 16 -8.70 24.01 -18.31
N HIS A 17 -9.19 22.98 -17.63
CA HIS A 17 -10.09 23.07 -16.49
C HIS A 17 -9.37 22.81 -15.15
N VAL A 18 -8.04 22.67 -15.18
CA VAL A 18 -7.20 22.47 -14.00
C VAL A 18 -6.25 23.65 -13.87
N GLU A 19 -6.36 24.38 -12.78
CA GLU A 19 -5.41 25.42 -12.41
C GLU A 19 -4.29 24.79 -11.56
N PHE A 20 -3.04 25.12 -11.89
CA PHE A 20 -1.88 24.67 -11.14
C PHE A 20 -1.23 25.89 -10.50
N ASP A 21 -1.00 25.84 -9.19
CA ASP A 21 -0.26 26.84 -8.41
C ASP A 21 1.04 26.21 -7.86
N PRO A 22 2.06 25.98 -8.71
CA PRO A 22 3.29 25.35 -8.27
C PRO A 22 4.16 26.35 -7.48
N THR A 23 4.78 25.87 -6.41
CA THR A 23 5.79 26.65 -5.66
C THR A 23 7.19 26.28 -6.17
N PRO A 24 7.94 27.17 -6.84
CA PRO A 24 9.29 26.87 -7.31
C PRO A 24 10.26 26.50 -6.18
N GLY A 25 11.23 25.65 -6.50
CA GLY A 25 12.25 25.16 -5.56
C GLY A 25 11.78 24.00 -4.68
N THR A 26 10.53 23.55 -4.79
CA THR A 26 10.03 22.37 -4.06
C THR A 26 10.40 21.06 -4.75
N PHE A 27 10.20 19.95 -4.03
CA PHE A 27 10.46 18.60 -4.53
C PHE A 27 9.72 18.26 -5.85
N ASN A 28 8.51 18.79 -6.02
CA ASN A 28 7.68 18.60 -7.23
C ASN A 28 7.79 19.75 -8.24
N CYS A 29 8.55 20.81 -7.95
CA CYS A 29 8.78 21.95 -8.84
C CYS A 29 10.23 22.45 -8.68
N ALA A 30 11.18 21.62 -9.13
CA ALA A 30 12.59 21.87 -8.96
C ALA A 30 13.10 23.03 -9.83
N ASP A 31 13.95 23.87 -9.26
CA ASP A 31 14.67 24.93 -9.99
C ASP A 31 16.01 24.42 -10.55
N PHE A 32 16.42 24.96 -11.69
CA PHE A 32 17.77 24.73 -12.19
C PHE A 32 18.82 25.24 -11.16
N PRO A 33 19.89 24.48 -10.85
CA PRO A 33 20.40 23.29 -11.53
C PRO A 33 20.07 21.93 -10.84
N ALA A 34 18.97 21.83 -10.09
CA ALA A 34 18.62 20.59 -9.39
C ALA A 34 18.47 19.39 -10.34
N SER A 35 18.96 18.22 -9.91
CA SER A 35 18.82 16.99 -10.69
C SER A 35 17.39 16.46 -10.65
N VAL A 36 16.81 16.23 -11.83
CA VAL A 36 15.45 15.70 -12.00
C VAL A 36 15.41 14.34 -12.68
N SER A 37 16.56 13.67 -12.85
CA SER A 37 16.64 12.38 -13.55
C SER A 37 15.80 11.28 -12.88
N THR A 38 15.65 11.33 -11.55
CA THR A 38 14.84 10.39 -10.77
C THR A 38 13.40 10.85 -10.54
N ALA A 39 12.99 11.99 -11.09
CA ALA A 39 11.65 12.54 -10.89
C ALA A 39 10.52 11.57 -11.27
N PRO A 40 10.59 10.78 -12.37
CA PRO A 40 9.51 9.87 -12.74
C PRO A 40 9.22 8.79 -11.70
N ILE A 41 10.23 8.30 -10.98
CA ILE A 41 10.08 7.21 -10.00
C ILE A 41 9.89 7.71 -8.57
N GLN A 42 10.18 8.99 -8.29
CA GLN A 42 10.10 9.59 -6.96
C GLN A 42 9.02 10.66 -6.90
N ALA A 43 9.29 11.85 -7.45
CA ALA A 43 8.42 13.02 -7.31
C ALA A 43 7.06 12.87 -7.97
N MET A 44 7.03 12.32 -9.19
CA MET A 44 5.79 12.17 -9.95
C MET A 44 4.81 11.26 -9.22
N GLU A 45 5.25 10.07 -8.83
CA GLU A 45 4.37 9.10 -8.21
C GLU A 45 3.86 9.58 -6.85
N ILE A 46 4.74 10.07 -5.95
CA ILE A 46 4.32 10.57 -4.62
C ILE A 46 3.26 11.67 -4.73
N SER A 47 3.37 12.53 -5.75
CA SER A 47 2.43 13.63 -5.96
C SER A 47 1.05 13.15 -6.44
N LEU A 48 0.95 11.96 -7.05
CA LEU A 48 -0.31 11.45 -7.57
C LEU A 48 -1.24 10.94 -6.46
N TYR A 49 -0.72 10.36 -5.38
CA TYR A 49 -1.58 9.68 -4.40
C TYR A 49 -2.50 10.63 -3.63
N PRO A 50 -2.01 11.79 -3.14
CA PRO A 50 -2.88 12.79 -2.52
C PRO A 50 -4.00 13.23 -3.47
N ALA A 51 -3.69 13.41 -4.76
CA ALA A 51 -4.70 13.76 -5.75
C ALA A 51 -5.75 12.65 -5.93
N TYR A 52 -5.35 11.38 -5.98
CA TYR A 52 -6.28 10.24 -6.03
C TYR A 52 -7.19 10.18 -4.80
N TYR A 53 -6.62 10.39 -3.62
CA TYR A 53 -7.33 10.35 -2.34
C TYR A 53 -8.37 11.47 -2.24
N VAL A 54 -7.97 12.71 -2.56
CA VAL A 54 -8.86 13.88 -2.56
C VAL A 54 -9.98 13.70 -3.58
N LEU A 55 -9.65 13.36 -4.84
CA LEU A 55 -10.66 13.17 -5.89
C LEU A 55 -11.65 12.05 -5.51
N SER A 56 -11.15 10.96 -4.93
CA SER A 56 -12.00 9.83 -4.51
C SER A 56 -12.97 10.23 -3.39
N LYS A 57 -12.55 11.05 -2.42
CA LYS A 57 -13.46 11.61 -1.40
C LYS A 57 -14.47 12.58 -2.00
N MET A 58 -14.05 13.44 -2.94
CA MET A 58 -14.95 14.40 -3.60
C MET A 58 -16.06 13.72 -4.40
N ILE A 59 -15.75 12.65 -5.14
CA ILE A 59 -16.74 11.94 -5.98
C ILE A 59 -17.55 10.89 -5.22
N HIS A 60 -17.18 10.54 -3.98
CA HIS A 60 -17.82 9.44 -3.25
C HIS A 60 -19.32 9.67 -2.98
N ALA A 61 -19.73 10.92 -2.79
CA ALA A 61 -21.12 11.27 -2.54
C ALA A 61 -22.05 10.99 -3.74
N ASP A 62 -21.49 10.92 -4.95
CA ASP A 62 -22.25 10.58 -6.15
C ASP A 62 -22.28 9.05 -6.35
N PRO A 63 -23.46 8.41 -6.35
CA PRO A 63 -23.57 6.95 -6.46
C PRO A 63 -23.06 6.35 -7.77
N GLU A 64 -23.05 7.11 -8.87
CA GLU A 64 -22.56 6.66 -10.16
C GLU A 64 -21.04 6.83 -10.22
N MET A 65 -20.51 8.00 -9.85
CA MET A 65 -19.07 8.27 -9.94
C MET A 65 -18.27 7.45 -8.92
N ARG A 66 -18.82 7.17 -7.74
CA ARG A 66 -18.10 6.40 -6.71
C ARG A 66 -17.75 4.97 -7.13
N LYS A 67 -18.41 4.42 -8.16
CA LYS A 67 -18.12 3.08 -8.70
C LYS A 67 -16.72 3.00 -9.29
N ASP A 68 -16.19 4.12 -9.76
CA ASP A 68 -14.88 4.23 -10.39
C ASP A 68 -13.74 4.48 -9.38
N ILE A 69 -14.07 4.63 -8.09
CA ILE A 69 -13.06 4.81 -7.04
C ILE A 69 -12.19 3.57 -6.93
N MET A 70 -10.89 3.80 -6.99
CA MET A 70 -9.87 2.82 -6.70
C MET A 70 -8.78 3.42 -5.81
N CYS A 71 -8.27 2.61 -4.90
CA CYS A 71 -7.11 2.94 -4.09
C CYS A 71 -5.85 2.95 -4.96
N ILE A 72 -4.80 3.58 -4.44
CA ILE A 72 -3.54 3.64 -5.15
C ILE A 72 -2.85 2.26 -5.22
N GLY A 73 -2.20 2.01 -6.36
CA GLY A 73 -1.50 0.76 -6.64
C GLY A 73 -0.10 0.64 -6.04
N GLY A 74 0.47 -0.56 -6.15
CA GLY A 74 1.78 -0.94 -5.62
C GLY A 74 2.98 -0.41 -6.41
N THR A 75 2.77 0.12 -7.62
CA THR A 75 3.82 0.83 -8.37
C THR A 75 4.06 2.26 -7.87
N SER A 76 3.50 2.60 -6.71
CA SER A 76 3.66 3.91 -6.07
C SER A 76 5.15 4.29 -6.01
N GLN A 77 6.03 3.46 -5.48
CA GLN A 77 7.47 3.71 -5.57
C GLN A 77 8.18 2.56 -6.25
N TRP A 78 8.94 2.86 -7.30
CA TRP A 78 9.69 1.84 -8.03
C TRP A 78 11.01 1.51 -7.31
N PRO A 79 11.20 0.29 -6.77
CA PRO A 79 12.50 -0.14 -6.24
C PRO A 79 13.41 -0.55 -7.40
N ALA A 80 14.11 0.42 -8.00
CA ALA A 80 14.95 0.13 -9.16
C ALA A 80 16.15 -0.73 -8.74
N THR A 81 16.32 -1.84 -9.44
CA THR A 81 17.52 -2.69 -9.34
C THR A 81 18.23 -2.55 -10.67
N ILE A 82 19.35 -1.86 -10.69
CA ILE A 82 20.11 -1.59 -11.91
C ILE A 82 21.35 -2.47 -11.85
N PHE A 83 21.62 -3.23 -12.90
CA PHE A 83 22.81 -4.06 -12.93
C PHE A 83 23.51 -4.04 -14.29
N ARG A 84 24.83 -4.14 -14.22
CA ARG A 84 25.75 -4.04 -15.34
C ARG A 84 26.92 -4.99 -15.15
N GLY A 85 27.55 -5.33 -16.27
CA GLY A 85 28.73 -6.17 -16.26
C GLY A 85 29.04 -6.73 -17.64
N THR A 86 29.68 -7.89 -17.62
CA THR A 86 29.90 -8.72 -18.81
C THR A 86 28.94 -9.91 -18.75
N ASP A 87 28.23 -10.14 -19.84
CA ASP A 87 27.25 -11.21 -19.96
C ASP A 87 27.90 -12.59 -20.19
N GLN A 88 27.07 -13.62 -20.30
CA GLN A 88 27.49 -15.00 -20.54
C GLN A 88 28.14 -15.25 -21.91
N TRP A 89 28.11 -14.27 -22.81
CA TRP A 89 28.68 -14.31 -24.15
C TRP A 89 29.94 -13.46 -24.28
N GLY A 90 30.33 -12.74 -23.23
CA GLY A 90 31.52 -11.88 -23.19
C GLY A 90 31.24 -10.42 -23.58
N GLU A 91 29.98 -10.04 -23.78
CA GLU A 91 29.58 -8.69 -24.17
C GLU A 91 29.22 -7.82 -22.97
N ARG A 92 29.40 -6.50 -23.11
CA ARG A 92 29.01 -5.55 -22.06
C ARG A 92 27.51 -5.31 -22.09
N TYR A 93 26.89 -5.28 -20.92
CA TYR A 93 25.47 -5.01 -20.80
C TYR A 93 25.15 -4.08 -19.61
N GLY A 94 23.96 -3.49 -19.68
CA GLY A 94 23.33 -2.78 -18.58
C GLY A 94 21.83 -2.96 -18.66
N TYR A 95 21.18 -3.17 -17.52
CA TYR A 95 19.75 -3.43 -17.46
C TYR A 95 19.17 -2.93 -16.13
N ILE A 96 17.89 -2.55 -16.19
CA ILE A 96 17.08 -2.22 -15.02
C ILE A 96 16.08 -3.36 -14.90
N LEU A 97 16.05 -4.04 -13.75
CA LEU A 97 15.04 -5.06 -13.49
C LEU A 97 13.65 -4.44 -13.62
N VAL A 98 12.87 -4.92 -14.57
CA VAL A 98 11.53 -4.39 -14.83
C VAL A 98 10.41 -5.14 -14.12
N ASP A 99 10.72 -6.19 -13.35
CA ASP A 99 9.75 -6.96 -12.57
C ASP A 99 8.82 -6.11 -11.67
N PRO A 100 9.28 -5.00 -11.03
CA PRO A 100 8.39 -4.11 -10.30
C PRO A 100 7.25 -3.49 -11.13
N ILE A 101 7.29 -3.56 -12.47
CA ILE A 101 6.15 -3.22 -13.34
C ILE A 101 4.92 -4.07 -13.02
N GLY A 102 5.12 -5.25 -12.44
CA GLY A 102 4.06 -6.14 -12.03
C GLY A 102 3.17 -5.55 -10.96
N GLY A 103 3.69 -4.62 -10.15
CA GLY A 103 2.90 -3.75 -9.29
C GLY A 103 1.80 -4.47 -8.51
N ALA A 104 0.73 -3.73 -8.28
CA ALA A 104 -0.53 -4.19 -7.73
C ALA A 104 -1.58 -3.11 -7.98
N ILE A 105 -2.84 -3.49 -8.20
CA ILE A 105 -3.94 -2.52 -8.31
C ILE A 105 -4.63 -2.40 -6.94
N GLY A 106 -4.94 -1.16 -6.53
CA GLY A 106 -5.60 -0.89 -5.25
C GLY A 106 -7.03 -1.38 -5.21
N ALA A 107 -7.55 -1.53 -3.98
CA ALA A 107 -8.93 -1.91 -3.77
C ALA A 107 -9.89 -0.91 -4.40
N PHE A 108 -10.96 -1.41 -5.01
CA PHE A 108 -12.05 -0.58 -5.53
C PHE A 108 -13.07 -0.32 -4.41
N ALA A 109 -13.92 0.70 -4.58
CA ALA A 109 -15.03 0.93 -3.65
C ALA A 109 -16.04 -0.22 -3.59
N GLY A 110 -16.02 -1.16 -4.55
CA GLY A 110 -16.92 -2.32 -4.60
C GLY A 110 -16.25 -3.68 -4.80
N ALA A 111 -14.92 -3.74 -4.88
CA ALA A 111 -14.20 -4.99 -5.19
C ALA A 111 -12.75 -4.96 -4.67
N ASP A 112 -12.17 -6.14 -4.47
CA ASP A 112 -10.75 -6.28 -4.14
C ASP A 112 -9.87 -5.78 -5.29
N GLY A 113 -8.67 -5.33 -4.94
CA GLY A 113 -7.63 -4.97 -5.90
C GLY A 113 -7.05 -6.18 -6.61
N ILE A 114 -6.25 -5.93 -7.64
CA ILE A 114 -5.68 -6.97 -8.49
C ILE A 114 -4.22 -7.19 -8.08
N SER A 115 -3.93 -8.36 -7.49
CA SER A 115 -2.56 -8.79 -7.20
C SER A 115 -1.76 -8.92 -8.49
N THR A 116 -0.51 -8.45 -8.48
CA THR A 116 0.37 -8.40 -9.66
C THR A 116 -0.31 -7.84 -10.94
N GLY A 117 -1.31 -6.97 -10.75
CA GLY A 117 -2.17 -6.43 -11.82
C GLY A 117 -1.53 -5.32 -12.64
N GLY A 118 -0.24 -5.03 -12.42
CA GLY A 118 0.52 -4.04 -13.14
C GLY A 118 0.39 -2.64 -12.59
N GLN A 119 0.56 -1.67 -13.49
CA GLN A 119 0.41 -0.25 -13.21
C GLN A 119 -0.87 0.28 -13.84
N SER A 120 -1.76 0.86 -13.03
CA SER A 120 -3.06 1.36 -13.50
C SER A 120 -2.94 2.42 -14.61
N ARG A 121 -1.83 3.18 -14.61
CA ARG A 121 -1.42 4.19 -15.61
C ARG A 121 -1.10 3.62 -16.97
N THR A 122 -0.69 2.36 -16.99
CA THR A 122 -0.23 1.68 -18.21
C THR A 122 -0.71 0.24 -18.11
N PRO A 123 -2.02 -0.01 -18.22
CA PRO A 123 -2.60 -1.34 -17.98
C PRO A 123 -2.15 -2.38 -19.02
N ILE A 124 -1.53 -1.95 -20.11
CA ILE A 124 -0.91 -2.81 -21.12
C ILE A 124 0.44 -3.40 -20.68
N CYS A 125 1.06 -2.85 -19.63
CA CYS A 125 2.34 -3.35 -19.14
C CYS A 125 2.23 -4.80 -18.66
N LYS A 126 3.28 -5.58 -18.93
CA LYS A 126 3.36 -7.00 -18.57
C LYS A 126 4.69 -7.26 -17.87
N LEU A 127 4.69 -8.14 -16.88
CA LEU A 127 5.95 -8.65 -16.34
C LEU A 127 6.71 -9.39 -17.44
N PRO A 128 8.04 -9.26 -17.48
CA PRO A 128 8.87 -10.01 -18.42
C PRO A 128 8.78 -11.50 -18.11
N ASN A 129 8.91 -12.32 -19.15
CA ASN A 129 9.09 -13.75 -18.96
C ASN A 129 10.48 -13.99 -18.33
N VAL A 130 10.53 -14.83 -17.29
CA VAL A 130 11.77 -15.17 -16.60
C VAL A 130 12.77 -15.79 -17.56
N GLU A 131 12.34 -16.72 -18.42
CA GLU A 131 13.21 -17.40 -19.39
C GLU A 131 13.80 -16.41 -20.40
N HIS A 132 13.03 -15.42 -20.84
CA HIS A 132 13.56 -14.36 -21.72
C HIS A 132 14.63 -13.56 -20.98
N THR A 133 14.37 -13.18 -19.73
CA THR A 133 15.31 -12.40 -18.90
C THR A 133 16.62 -13.16 -18.69
N GLU A 134 16.56 -14.46 -18.37
CA GLU A 134 17.74 -15.33 -18.21
C GLU A 134 18.48 -15.62 -19.52
N GLN A 135 17.77 -15.60 -20.66
CA GLN A 135 18.41 -15.72 -21.98
C GLN A 135 19.21 -14.46 -22.34
N THR A 136 18.71 -13.28 -21.94
CA THR A 136 19.32 -11.98 -22.28
C THR A 136 20.38 -11.53 -21.28
N PHE A 137 20.22 -11.84 -19.99
CA PHE A 137 21.09 -11.36 -18.92
C PHE A 137 21.67 -12.54 -18.13
N PRO A 138 22.89 -12.40 -17.56
CA PRO A 138 23.58 -13.49 -16.86
C PRO A 138 23.03 -13.69 -15.44
N LEU A 139 21.74 -13.97 -15.34
CA LEU A 139 21.01 -14.18 -14.10
C LEU A 139 20.33 -15.55 -14.12
N LEU A 140 20.08 -16.08 -12.94
CA LEU A 140 19.19 -17.21 -12.71
C LEU A 140 18.20 -16.82 -11.61
N PHE A 141 16.92 -16.81 -11.92
CA PHE A 141 15.87 -16.60 -10.94
C PHE A 141 15.72 -17.85 -10.09
N LEU A 142 15.76 -17.67 -8.77
CA LEU A 142 15.46 -18.72 -7.82
C LEU A 142 13.95 -18.85 -7.64
N TYR A 143 13.26 -17.72 -7.56
CA TYR A 143 11.81 -17.66 -7.54
C TYR A 143 11.31 -16.27 -7.93
N ARG A 144 10.05 -16.24 -8.37
CA ARG A 144 9.23 -15.04 -8.45
C ARG A 144 7.85 -15.38 -7.90
N LYS A 145 7.42 -14.71 -6.83
CA LYS A 145 6.21 -15.06 -6.07
C LYS A 145 5.46 -13.84 -5.60
N GLU A 146 4.15 -13.96 -5.41
CA GLU A 146 3.38 -12.95 -4.66
C GLU A 146 3.75 -13.00 -3.17
N VAL A 147 3.71 -11.83 -2.52
CA VAL A 147 4.06 -11.69 -1.10
C VAL A 147 2.79 -11.72 -0.25
N ILE A 148 2.70 -12.71 0.64
CA ILE A 148 1.58 -12.88 1.57
C ILE A 148 1.50 -11.66 2.51
N ASP A 149 0.29 -11.23 2.85
CA ASP A 149 0.00 -10.08 3.71
C ASP A 149 0.48 -8.73 3.17
N SER A 150 0.91 -8.67 1.90
CA SER A 150 1.45 -7.44 1.35
C SER A 150 0.37 -6.40 1.03
N GLY A 151 -0.80 -6.84 0.56
CA GLY A 151 -1.91 -5.95 0.21
C GLY A 151 -2.51 -5.25 1.43
N GLY A 152 -2.93 -3.99 1.26
CA GLY A 152 -3.55 -3.21 2.31
C GLY A 152 -4.88 -3.82 2.76
N ALA A 153 -5.06 -3.97 4.07
CA ALA A 153 -6.28 -4.51 4.65
C ALA A 153 -7.45 -3.56 4.47
N GLY A 154 -8.65 -4.11 4.28
CA GLY A 154 -9.87 -3.32 4.19
C GLY A 154 -11.08 -4.21 4.02
N LYS A 155 -12.26 -3.61 4.01
CA LYS A 155 -13.49 -4.29 3.53
C LYS A 155 -13.24 -4.91 2.16
N PHE A 156 -12.56 -4.17 1.30
CA PHE A 156 -11.91 -4.67 0.09
C PHE A 156 -10.39 -4.58 0.22
N ARG A 157 -9.71 -5.69 -0.07
CA ARG A 157 -8.26 -5.85 0.10
C ARG A 157 -7.53 -5.24 -1.10
N GLY A 158 -6.42 -4.55 -0.86
CA GLY A 158 -5.51 -4.13 -1.94
C GLY A 158 -4.82 -5.31 -2.62
N GLY A 159 -4.49 -5.19 -3.90
CA GLY A 159 -3.72 -6.21 -4.62
C GLY A 159 -2.36 -6.49 -3.94
N LEU A 160 -1.92 -7.75 -3.98
CA LEU A 160 -0.62 -8.14 -3.45
C LEU A 160 0.52 -7.66 -4.34
N SER A 161 1.65 -7.39 -3.68
CA SER A 161 2.96 -7.25 -4.32
C SER A 161 3.56 -8.62 -4.65
N ALA A 162 4.73 -8.60 -5.30
CA ALA A 162 5.56 -9.76 -5.53
C ALA A 162 7.04 -9.50 -5.18
N GLU A 163 7.78 -10.59 -5.12
CA GLU A 163 9.21 -10.67 -4.83
C GLU A 163 9.89 -11.39 -5.98
N SER A 164 10.98 -10.82 -6.48
CA SER A 164 11.88 -11.47 -7.43
C SER A 164 13.23 -11.72 -6.76
N CYS A 165 13.70 -12.96 -6.82
CA CYS A 165 14.94 -13.40 -6.19
C CYS A 165 15.84 -14.11 -7.21
N PHE A 166 17.10 -13.70 -7.29
CA PHE A 166 18.03 -14.18 -8.31
C PHE A 166 19.50 -14.20 -7.86
N ILE A 167 20.30 -14.95 -8.60
CA ILE A 167 21.76 -15.01 -8.50
C ILE A 167 22.41 -14.72 -9.86
N PRO A 168 23.67 -14.26 -9.91
CA PRO A 168 24.46 -14.26 -11.13
C PRO A 168 24.64 -15.68 -11.64
N HIS A 169 24.50 -15.86 -12.96
CA HIS A 169 24.66 -17.15 -13.60
C HIS A 169 25.46 -17.02 -14.90
N ARG A 170 26.47 -17.88 -15.08
CA ARG A 170 27.40 -17.86 -16.23
C ARG A 170 28.16 -16.54 -16.40
N THR A 171 28.41 -15.85 -15.28
CA THR A 171 29.30 -14.70 -15.21
C THR A 171 30.06 -14.74 -13.89
N GLU A 172 31.21 -14.08 -13.81
CA GLU A 172 32.01 -14.01 -12.59
C GLU A 172 31.36 -13.16 -11.50
N SER A 173 30.60 -12.13 -11.91
CA SER A 173 29.89 -11.23 -11.00
C SER A 173 28.98 -10.27 -11.79
N ILE A 174 28.06 -9.63 -11.07
CA ILE A 174 27.32 -8.47 -11.57
C ILE A 174 27.56 -7.28 -10.64
N THR A 175 27.69 -6.09 -11.20
CA THR A 175 27.73 -4.83 -10.43
C THR A 175 26.33 -4.23 -10.40
N GLN A 176 25.87 -3.84 -9.22
CA GLN A 176 24.52 -3.35 -9.01
C GLN A 176 24.48 -1.96 -8.37
N ASP A 177 23.40 -1.24 -8.68
CA ASP A 177 22.95 -0.05 -7.96
C ASP A 177 21.49 -0.24 -7.52
N THR A 178 21.16 0.26 -6.33
CA THR A 178 19.78 0.37 -5.83
C THR A 178 19.29 1.81 -5.93
N LEU A 179 18.00 1.97 -6.22
CA LEU A 179 17.34 3.27 -6.18
C LEU A 179 15.88 3.08 -5.78
N SER A 180 15.57 3.43 -4.52
CA SER A 180 14.21 3.29 -3.99
C SER A 180 13.83 4.44 -3.05
N SER A 181 12.54 4.51 -2.78
CA SER A 181 11.96 5.22 -1.65
C SER A 181 10.70 4.45 -1.18
N GLY A 182 10.07 4.88 -0.09
CA GLY A 182 8.89 4.19 0.45
C GLY A 182 9.22 2.91 1.22
N ASN A 183 10.45 2.78 1.75
CA ASN A 183 10.89 1.63 2.54
C ASN A 183 10.60 1.79 4.04
N ALA A 184 10.51 3.04 4.52
CA ALA A 184 10.24 3.37 5.92
C ALA A 184 8.75 3.48 6.21
N ILE A 185 8.02 4.04 5.24
CA ILE A 185 6.62 4.41 5.33
C ILE A 185 5.95 3.96 4.03
N PRO A 186 4.77 3.32 4.09
CA PRO A 186 4.02 2.94 2.91
C PRO A 186 3.68 4.13 2.02
N THR A 187 3.84 3.95 0.71
CA THR A 187 3.46 4.95 -0.30
C THR A 187 2.13 4.64 -0.96
N SER A 188 1.45 3.60 -0.52
CA SER A 188 0.12 3.21 -0.98
C SER A 188 -0.89 3.28 0.16
N PRO A 189 -1.32 4.49 0.60
CA PRO A 189 -2.35 4.62 1.62
C PRO A 189 -3.64 3.92 1.20
N GLY A 190 -4.33 3.31 2.15
CA GLY A 190 -5.70 2.87 1.95
C GLY A 190 -6.67 4.05 1.98
N MET A 191 -7.93 3.82 1.62
CA MET A 191 -8.97 4.86 1.59
C MET A 191 -10.14 4.52 2.52
N MET A 192 -10.68 5.55 3.17
CA MET A 192 -11.93 5.51 3.94
C MET A 192 -11.91 4.38 4.98
N ALA A 193 -10.93 4.41 5.87
CA ALA A 193 -10.59 3.36 6.86
C ALA A 193 -9.84 2.12 6.34
N GLY A 194 -9.58 2.01 5.02
CA GLY A 194 -8.67 0.99 4.49
C GLY A 194 -7.22 1.26 4.87
N TYR A 195 -6.45 0.20 5.10
CA TYR A 195 -5.06 0.26 5.55
C TYR A 195 -4.10 0.38 4.35
N PRO A 196 -2.87 0.89 4.57
CA PRO A 196 -1.86 0.96 3.53
C PRO A 196 -1.35 -0.43 3.11
N GLY A 197 -0.81 -0.50 1.88
CA GLY A 197 -0.05 -1.66 1.42
C GLY A 197 1.34 -1.77 2.08
N SER A 198 2.04 -2.85 1.78
CA SER A 198 3.44 -3.07 2.16
C SER A 198 4.42 -2.09 1.49
N VAL A 199 5.63 -2.02 2.04
CA VAL A 199 6.73 -1.15 1.60
C VAL A 199 7.67 -1.84 0.61
N ASN A 200 8.49 -1.05 -0.07
CA ASN A 200 9.62 -1.56 -0.84
C ASN A 200 10.67 -2.19 0.09
N VAL A 201 11.28 -3.30 -0.34
CA VAL A 201 12.36 -3.95 0.42
C VAL A 201 13.42 -4.51 -0.51
N TYR A 202 14.69 -4.26 -0.18
CA TYR A 202 15.83 -4.97 -0.74
C TYR A 202 16.39 -5.93 0.31
N LYS A 203 16.61 -7.18 -0.10
CA LYS A 203 17.26 -8.21 0.71
C LYS A 203 18.51 -8.69 -0.04
N PHE A 204 19.62 -8.83 0.68
CA PHE A 204 20.87 -9.27 0.10
C PHE A 204 21.62 -10.16 1.10
N LYS A 205 22.03 -11.36 0.65
CA LYS A 205 22.85 -12.28 1.42
C LYS A 205 24.13 -12.61 0.66
N ARG A 206 25.27 -12.53 1.34
CA ARG A 206 26.58 -12.90 0.78
C ARG A 206 26.99 -14.31 1.17
N ALA A 207 27.81 -14.94 0.32
CA ALA A 207 28.44 -16.24 0.57
C ALA A 207 27.44 -17.29 1.05
N THR A 208 26.37 -17.49 0.28
CA THR A 208 25.25 -18.33 0.68
C THR A 208 25.47 -19.81 0.40
N ASP A 209 24.63 -20.66 0.99
CA ASP A 209 24.60 -22.11 0.73
C ASP A 209 23.85 -22.50 -0.57
N ILE A 210 23.58 -21.54 -1.46
CA ILE A 210 22.70 -21.75 -2.63
C ILE A 210 23.18 -22.89 -3.55
N PHE A 211 24.47 -22.98 -3.85
CA PHE A 211 24.97 -24.01 -4.75
C PHE A 211 24.90 -25.42 -4.15
N GLU A 212 25.06 -25.55 -2.82
CA GLU A 212 24.88 -26.85 -2.16
C GLU A 212 23.42 -27.29 -2.21
N ARG A 213 22.48 -26.36 -2.01
CA ARG A 213 21.04 -26.64 -2.17
C ARG A 213 20.70 -27.06 -3.59
N LEU A 214 21.23 -26.37 -4.59
CA LEU A 214 20.99 -26.70 -6.00
C LEU A 214 21.57 -28.08 -6.36
N LYS A 215 22.75 -28.46 -5.85
CA LYS A 215 23.31 -29.82 -6.02
C LYS A 215 22.38 -30.89 -5.44
N GLU A 216 21.74 -30.58 -4.31
CA GLU A 216 20.75 -31.44 -3.65
C GLU A 216 19.35 -31.34 -4.28
N ARG A 217 19.19 -30.58 -5.38
CA ARG A 217 17.91 -30.34 -6.07
C ARG A 217 16.86 -29.67 -5.19
N ARG A 218 17.29 -28.76 -4.31
CA ARG A 218 16.45 -27.93 -3.45
C ARG A 218 16.53 -26.47 -3.90
N ILE A 219 15.39 -25.89 -4.27
CA ILE A 219 15.25 -24.46 -4.59
C ILE A 219 14.63 -23.78 -3.35
N PRO A 220 15.20 -22.66 -2.85
CA PRO A 220 14.61 -21.94 -1.72
C PRO A 220 13.27 -21.32 -2.11
N GLY A 221 12.29 -21.35 -1.19
CA GLY A 221 11.03 -20.62 -1.35
C GLY A 221 11.11 -19.18 -0.83
N ASP A 222 12.07 -18.90 0.06
CA ASP A 222 12.39 -17.58 0.59
C ASP A 222 13.89 -17.42 0.83
N ILE A 223 14.42 -16.22 0.59
CA ILE A 223 15.82 -15.89 0.89
C ILE A 223 16.17 -16.06 2.39
N ALA A 224 15.19 -15.96 3.28
CA ALA A 224 15.37 -16.23 4.71
C ALA A 224 15.78 -17.68 5.01
N GLU A 225 15.47 -18.63 4.12
CA GLU A 225 15.88 -20.03 4.28
C GLU A 225 17.38 -20.22 4.10
N LEU A 226 18.05 -19.31 3.37
CA LEU A 226 19.45 -19.44 3.00
C LEU A 226 20.38 -19.05 4.14
N LYS A 227 21.46 -19.81 4.27
CA LYS A 227 22.61 -19.44 5.10
C LYS A 227 23.43 -18.39 4.36
N GLY A 228 24.27 -17.67 5.09
CA GLY A 228 25.12 -16.62 4.55
C GLY A 228 25.10 -15.38 5.45
N GLU A 229 25.86 -14.37 5.04
CA GLU A 229 25.93 -13.09 5.74
C GLU A 229 24.83 -12.16 5.22
N GLU A 230 23.96 -11.68 6.10
CA GLU A 230 22.98 -10.66 5.74
C GLU A 230 23.65 -9.30 5.58
N VAL A 231 23.49 -8.70 4.41
CA VAL A 231 24.05 -7.39 4.09
C VAL A 231 22.92 -6.39 3.94
N THR A 232 23.01 -5.33 4.73
CA THR A 232 22.09 -4.20 4.66
C THR A 232 22.46 -3.34 3.46
N LEU A 233 21.56 -3.23 2.48
CA LEU A 233 21.71 -2.33 1.34
C LEU A 233 21.12 -0.95 1.63
N GLU A 234 21.78 0.10 1.16
CA GLU A 234 21.25 1.46 1.18
C GLU A 234 20.18 1.66 0.09
N LEU A 235 19.31 2.66 0.26
CA LEU A 235 18.26 2.97 -0.72
C LEU A 235 18.81 3.54 -2.03
N ARG A 236 19.99 4.16 -1.96
CA ARG A 236 20.77 4.68 -3.08
C ARG A 236 22.21 4.17 -2.98
N GLN A 237 22.37 2.86 -3.06
CA GLN A 237 23.69 2.24 -3.05
C GLN A 237 24.20 2.11 -4.47
N GLU A 238 25.46 2.45 -4.69
CA GLU A 238 26.09 2.33 -6.00
C GLU A 238 27.25 1.34 -5.96
N ASN A 239 27.49 0.69 -7.09
CA ASN A 239 28.67 -0.11 -7.38
C ASN A 239 28.92 -1.28 -6.40
N PHE A 240 27.86 -1.88 -5.84
CA PHE A 240 28.06 -3.08 -5.04
C PHE A 240 28.11 -4.32 -5.92
N LEU A 241 29.00 -5.25 -5.57
CA LEU A 241 29.22 -6.47 -6.33
C LEU A 241 28.38 -7.62 -5.75
N GLN A 242 27.65 -8.32 -6.63
CA GLN A 242 27.03 -9.62 -6.34
C GLN A 242 27.82 -10.71 -7.07
N LYS A 243 28.35 -11.67 -6.30
CA LYS A 243 29.01 -12.88 -6.81
C LYS A 243 28.00 -14.03 -7.02
N PRO A 244 28.35 -15.12 -7.73
CA PRO A 244 27.42 -16.20 -8.04
C PRO A 244 26.82 -16.89 -6.81
N ASP A 245 27.51 -16.89 -5.68
CA ASP A 245 27.07 -17.44 -4.39
C ASP A 245 26.35 -16.41 -3.50
N ASP A 246 26.25 -15.15 -3.93
CA ASP A 246 25.47 -14.11 -3.28
C ASP A 246 24.04 -14.11 -3.85
N VAL A 247 23.04 -13.86 -3.00
CA VAL A 247 21.61 -13.92 -3.36
C VAL A 247 20.96 -12.58 -3.10
N TYR A 248 20.23 -12.08 -4.09
CA TYR A 248 19.53 -10.80 -4.05
C TYR A 248 18.03 -11.02 -4.24
N ALA A 249 17.23 -10.32 -3.45
CA ALA A 249 15.79 -10.25 -3.66
C ALA A 249 15.27 -8.81 -3.53
N VAL A 250 14.32 -8.47 -4.38
CA VAL A 250 13.61 -7.19 -4.35
C VAL A 250 12.12 -7.43 -4.23
N ILE A 251 11.50 -6.70 -3.32
CA ILE A 251 10.06 -6.66 -3.08
C ILE A 251 9.61 -5.24 -3.39
N TRP A 252 8.57 -5.11 -4.21
CA TRP A 252 7.94 -3.82 -4.47
C TRP A 252 6.77 -3.57 -3.54
N SER A 253 6.27 -2.34 -3.50
CA SER A 253 5.14 -1.98 -2.64
C SER A 253 3.86 -2.66 -3.16
N ALA A 254 2.96 -2.98 -2.25
CA ALA A 254 1.62 -3.46 -2.60
C ALA A 254 0.63 -2.30 -2.68
N ALA A 255 -0.64 -2.60 -2.95
CA ALA A 255 -1.66 -1.58 -3.08
C ALA A 255 -2.47 -1.36 -1.79
N GLY A 256 -3.08 -0.17 -1.64
CA GLY A 256 -3.90 0.18 -0.48
C GLY A 256 -5.26 -0.53 -0.47
N GLY A 257 -5.80 -0.76 0.73
CA GLY A 257 -7.14 -1.31 0.97
C GLY A 257 -8.23 -0.23 1.00
N PHE A 258 -9.49 -0.66 0.93
CA PHE A 258 -10.67 0.23 0.99
C PHE A 258 -11.62 -0.22 2.11
N GLY A 259 -12.08 0.73 2.94
CA GLY A 259 -13.08 0.46 3.99
C GLY A 259 -12.51 -0.22 5.26
N ASP A 260 -13.31 -0.24 6.33
CA ASP A 260 -12.96 -0.87 7.61
C ASP A 260 -12.69 -2.39 7.45
N PRO A 261 -11.49 -2.91 7.78
CA PRO A 261 -11.17 -4.34 7.70
C PRO A 261 -12.13 -5.25 8.48
N LEU A 262 -12.73 -4.76 9.57
CA LEU A 262 -13.72 -5.52 10.36
C LEU A 262 -15.07 -5.68 9.64
N GLU A 263 -15.25 -5.03 8.49
CA GLU A 263 -16.43 -5.18 7.62
C GLU A 263 -16.21 -6.11 6.44
N ARG A 264 -14.97 -6.60 6.23
CA ARG A 264 -14.73 -7.63 5.21
C ARG A 264 -15.56 -8.87 5.53
N ASP A 265 -16.16 -9.46 4.51
CA ASP A 265 -16.88 -10.74 4.64
C ASP A 265 -15.92 -11.81 5.21
N PRO A 266 -16.22 -12.41 6.38
CA PRO A 266 -15.37 -13.43 6.98
C PRO A 266 -15.08 -14.63 6.08
N GLU A 267 -16.02 -15.00 5.19
CA GLU A 267 -15.78 -16.11 4.26
C GLU A 267 -14.78 -15.72 3.17
N LYS A 268 -14.78 -14.46 2.72
CA LYS A 268 -13.73 -13.95 1.83
C LYS A 268 -12.36 -13.95 2.51
N VAL A 269 -12.30 -13.62 3.81
CA VAL A 269 -11.04 -13.71 4.55
C VAL A 269 -10.56 -15.16 4.66
N ARG A 270 -11.45 -16.12 4.89
CA ARG A 270 -11.09 -17.54 4.85
C ARG A 270 -10.55 -17.92 3.46
N ASP A 271 -11.18 -17.47 2.38
CA ASP A 271 -10.72 -17.74 1.02
C ASP A 271 -9.37 -17.06 0.73
N ASP A 272 -9.14 -15.84 1.22
CA ASP A 272 -7.84 -15.15 1.15
C ASP A 272 -6.74 -15.99 1.82
N VAL A 273 -7.05 -16.68 2.92
CA VAL A 273 -6.11 -17.52 3.65
C VAL A 273 -5.87 -18.87 2.98
N ILE A 274 -6.95 -19.58 2.65
CA ILE A 274 -6.90 -20.99 2.27
C ILE A 274 -6.71 -21.16 0.75
N GLU A 275 -7.50 -20.44 -0.04
CA GLU A 275 -7.55 -20.62 -1.49
C GLU A 275 -6.51 -19.75 -2.18
N GLN A 276 -6.44 -18.46 -1.81
CA GLN A 276 -5.58 -17.49 -2.47
C GLN A 276 -4.18 -17.38 -1.85
N ARG A 277 -4.01 -17.82 -0.59
CA ARG A 277 -2.78 -17.61 0.20
C ARG A 277 -2.30 -16.16 0.19
N SER A 278 -3.25 -15.22 0.13
CA SER A 278 -3.01 -13.79 0.12
C SER A 278 -2.85 -13.21 1.52
N VAL A 279 -3.48 -13.86 2.50
CA VAL A 279 -3.51 -13.44 3.91
C VAL A 279 -3.07 -14.62 4.78
N SER A 280 -2.24 -14.39 5.79
CA SER A 280 -1.87 -15.40 6.79
C SER A 280 -2.98 -15.61 7.82
N VAL A 281 -2.93 -16.72 8.57
CA VAL A 281 -3.90 -16.98 9.65
C VAL A 281 -3.78 -15.90 10.74
N GLU A 282 -2.55 -15.46 11.00
CA GLU A 282 -2.23 -14.40 11.95
C GLU A 282 -2.83 -13.07 11.48
N ALA A 283 -2.61 -12.67 10.23
CA ALA A 283 -3.18 -11.44 9.68
C ALA A 283 -4.72 -11.47 9.57
N ALA A 284 -5.31 -12.64 9.30
CA ALA A 284 -6.77 -12.83 9.34
C ALA A 284 -7.35 -12.46 10.71
N ARG A 285 -6.71 -12.93 11.78
CA ARG A 285 -7.07 -12.59 13.16
C ARG A 285 -6.77 -11.13 13.47
N ASP A 286 -5.55 -10.69 13.20
CA ASP A 286 -5.02 -9.42 13.70
C ASP A 286 -5.58 -8.21 12.95
N LEU A 287 -5.75 -8.29 11.63
CA LEU A 287 -6.25 -7.18 10.81
C LEU A 287 -7.77 -7.24 10.63
N TYR A 288 -8.33 -8.43 10.34
CA TYR A 288 -9.74 -8.57 9.98
C TYR A 288 -10.65 -9.04 11.12
N GLY A 289 -10.07 -9.42 12.26
CA GLY A 289 -10.82 -9.99 13.38
C GLY A 289 -11.48 -11.33 13.06
N VAL A 290 -10.92 -12.10 12.12
CA VAL A 290 -11.46 -13.38 11.66
C VAL A 290 -10.64 -14.53 12.21
N VAL A 291 -11.31 -15.50 12.81
CA VAL A 291 -10.68 -16.67 13.41
C VAL A 291 -10.84 -17.85 12.46
N ILE A 292 -9.71 -18.38 11.99
CA ILE A 292 -9.65 -19.59 11.17
C ILE A 292 -9.15 -20.75 12.04
N THR A 293 -9.86 -21.87 12.03
CA THR A 293 -9.48 -23.07 12.77
C THR A 293 -8.26 -23.75 12.14
N ARG A 294 -7.62 -24.66 12.88
CA ARG A 294 -6.42 -25.38 12.40
C ARG A 294 -6.66 -26.19 11.12
N ASP A 295 -7.89 -26.60 10.86
CA ASP A 295 -8.28 -27.32 9.65
C ASP A 295 -8.85 -26.41 8.56
N GLY A 296 -8.62 -25.10 8.66
CA GLY A 296 -8.91 -24.13 7.61
C GLY A 296 -10.36 -23.67 7.54
N ARG A 297 -11.18 -23.97 8.55
CA ARG A 297 -12.60 -23.55 8.58
C ARG A 297 -12.75 -22.20 9.29
N LEU A 298 -13.75 -21.43 8.86
CA LEU A 298 -14.15 -20.20 9.54
C LEU A 298 -14.83 -20.53 10.88
N ASP A 299 -14.28 -20.03 11.99
CA ASP A 299 -14.98 -20.01 13.27
C ASP A 299 -15.86 -18.76 13.36
N ARG A 300 -17.14 -18.92 13.04
CA ARG A 300 -18.11 -17.82 12.97
C ARG A 300 -18.39 -17.20 14.33
N GLU A 301 -18.40 -18.00 15.39
CA GLU A 301 -18.67 -17.55 16.75
C GLU A 301 -17.49 -16.75 17.28
N ALA A 302 -16.28 -17.33 17.25
CA ALA A 302 -15.08 -16.63 17.69
C ALA A 302 -14.80 -15.37 16.87
N THR A 303 -15.10 -15.38 15.56
CA THR A 303 -15.00 -14.18 14.69
C THR A 303 -15.98 -13.08 15.11
N ARG A 304 -17.24 -13.42 15.37
CA ARG A 304 -18.25 -12.46 15.81
C ARG A 304 -17.84 -11.85 17.15
N ASP A 305 -17.40 -12.68 18.09
CA ASP A 305 -17.03 -12.25 19.43
C ASP A 305 -15.78 -11.37 19.38
N LEU A 306 -14.74 -11.77 18.64
CA LEU A 306 -13.52 -10.96 18.44
C LEU A 306 -13.80 -9.60 17.79
N ARG A 307 -14.65 -9.55 16.76
CA ARG A 307 -15.06 -8.28 16.14
C ARG A 307 -15.89 -7.42 17.10
N GLY A 308 -16.76 -8.04 17.90
CA GLY A 308 -17.55 -7.38 18.93
C GLY A 308 -16.68 -6.76 20.02
N GLU A 309 -15.75 -7.53 20.57
CA GLU A 309 -14.77 -7.09 21.57
C GLU A 309 -13.94 -5.91 21.06
N ARG A 310 -13.44 -5.97 19.82
CA ARG A 310 -12.68 -4.87 19.21
C ARG A 310 -13.52 -3.60 19.07
N ARG A 311 -14.75 -3.71 18.56
CA ARG A 311 -15.65 -2.56 18.45
C ARG A 311 -15.95 -1.97 19.83
N GLU A 312 -16.20 -2.82 20.83
CA GLU A 312 -16.45 -2.33 22.19
C GLU A 312 -15.22 -1.66 22.82
N ALA A 313 -14.02 -2.21 22.59
CA ALA A 313 -12.77 -1.64 23.08
C ALA A 313 -12.48 -0.24 22.51
N HIS A 314 -13.01 0.09 21.33
CA HIS A 314 -12.82 1.36 20.64
C HIS A 314 -13.99 2.34 20.80
N ARG A 315 -15.03 2.00 21.57
CA ARG A 315 -16.10 2.95 21.92
C ARG A 315 -15.64 3.87 23.03
N ARG A 316 -16.27 5.05 23.08
CA ARG A 316 -16.15 5.95 24.22
C ARG A 316 -16.74 5.26 25.45
N ARG A 317 -15.94 5.18 26.52
CA ARG A 317 -16.36 4.57 27.79
C ARG A 317 -17.13 5.54 28.68
N ASP A 318 -16.79 6.82 28.60
CA ASP A 318 -17.30 7.85 29.51
C ASP A 318 -18.11 8.91 28.77
N GLY A 319 -19.31 9.19 29.27
CA GLY A 319 -20.20 10.22 28.73
C GLY A 319 -21.13 9.74 27.62
N GLU A 320 -22.18 10.52 27.37
CA GLU A 320 -23.16 10.21 26.34
C GLU A 320 -22.63 10.59 24.95
N VAL A 321 -22.84 9.70 23.98
CA VAL A 321 -22.57 9.98 22.56
C VAL A 321 -23.87 10.44 21.92
N LYS A 322 -23.97 11.75 21.64
CA LYS A 322 -25.10 12.34 20.90
C LYS A 322 -25.24 11.65 19.55
N ARG A 323 -26.46 11.24 19.20
CA ARG A 323 -26.80 10.69 17.89
C ARG A 323 -27.70 11.66 17.15
N LEU A 324 -27.37 11.91 15.90
CA LEU A 324 -28.08 12.82 15.03
C LEU A 324 -29.30 12.13 14.39
N ASP A 325 -30.42 12.83 14.38
CA ASP A 325 -31.68 12.38 13.80
C ASP A 325 -32.21 13.29 12.67
N GLY A 326 -31.53 14.40 12.39
CA GLY A 326 -31.85 15.32 11.30
C GLY A 326 -31.62 14.73 9.91
N ASP A 327 -31.99 15.50 8.89
CA ASP A 327 -32.05 15.05 7.50
C ASP A 327 -30.66 14.73 6.95
N ARG A 328 -30.48 13.51 6.44
CA ARG A 328 -29.24 13.12 5.76
C ARG A 328 -29.19 13.72 4.36
N LEU A 329 -28.23 14.61 4.13
CA LEU A 329 -28.02 15.27 2.85
C LEU A 329 -27.15 14.43 1.90
N ALA A 330 -26.08 13.82 2.42
CA ALA A 330 -25.15 13.03 1.60
C ALA A 330 -24.36 12.01 2.44
N ARG A 331 -23.84 10.98 1.77
CA ARG A 331 -22.80 10.06 2.28
C ARG A 331 -21.45 10.57 1.78
N VAL A 332 -20.66 11.22 2.63
CA VAL A 332 -19.43 11.92 2.22
C VAL A 332 -18.27 10.94 2.00
N THR A 333 -18.16 9.92 2.84
CA THR A 333 -17.23 8.78 2.69
C THR A 333 -17.96 7.49 3.05
N ASP A 334 -17.33 6.32 2.94
CA ASP A 334 -17.97 5.05 3.32
C ASP A 334 -18.44 5.06 4.80
N ASN A 335 -17.79 5.87 5.65
CA ASN A 335 -18.02 5.93 7.10
C ASN A 335 -18.62 7.26 7.62
N LEU A 336 -18.83 8.27 6.76
CA LEU A 336 -19.34 9.60 7.18
C LEU A 336 -20.61 10.00 6.43
N ASP A 337 -21.63 10.37 7.18
CA ASP A 337 -22.85 11.01 6.66
C ASP A 337 -22.85 12.51 7.01
N LEU A 338 -23.28 13.34 6.07
CA LEU A 338 -23.59 14.76 6.27
C LEU A 338 -25.07 14.91 6.61
N ARG A 339 -25.38 15.54 7.75
CA ARG A 339 -26.75 15.77 8.21
C ARG A 339 -27.04 17.24 8.47
N ARG A 340 -28.30 17.62 8.30
CA ARG A 340 -28.84 18.93 8.68
C ARG A 340 -29.57 18.82 10.01
N GLU A 341 -28.98 19.41 11.02
CA GLU A 341 -29.52 19.55 12.37
C GLU A 341 -30.11 20.96 12.57
N LYS A 342 -30.71 21.22 13.73
CA LYS A 342 -31.32 22.52 14.06
C LYS A 342 -30.28 23.65 14.19
N ASP A 343 -29.07 23.30 14.61
CA ASP A 343 -27.94 24.19 14.86
C ASP A 343 -26.96 24.29 13.69
N GLY A 344 -27.11 23.47 12.65
CA GLY A 344 -26.31 23.57 11.44
C GLY A 344 -26.11 22.26 10.71
N LEU A 345 -25.00 22.20 9.96
CA LEU A 345 -24.59 21.01 9.22
C LEU A 345 -23.50 20.28 9.99
N HIS A 346 -23.69 18.98 10.18
CA HIS A 346 -22.82 18.13 10.98
C HIS A 346 -22.36 16.91 10.18
N LEU A 347 -21.13 16.47 10.46
CA LEU A 347 -20.66 15.16 10.06
C LEU A 347 -20.98 14.16 11.17
N CYS A 348 -21.42 12.97 10.80
CA CYS A 348 -21.72 11.91 11.75
C CYS A 348 -21.31 10.55 11.22
N CYS A 349 -21.17 9.59 12.14
CA CYS A 349 -20.89 8.22 11.77
C CYS A 349 -22.04 7.64 10.91
N ALA A 350 -21.69 7.15 9.72
CA ALA A 350 -22.62 6.53 8.77
C ALA A 350 -23.37 5.29 9.30
N LYS A 351 -22.91 4.69 10.40
CA LYS A 351 -23.39 3.40 10.93
C LYS A 351 -24.34 3.58 12.11
N CYS A 352 -24.04 4.53 13.00
CA CYS A 352 -24.81 4.72 14.23
C CYS A 352 -25.28 6.16 14.46
N ALA A 353 -25.01 7.06 13.51
CA ALA A 353 -25.31 8.48 13.54
C ALA A 353 -24.69 9.26 14.72
N ALA A 354 -23.63 8.74 15.35
CA ALA A 354 -22.90 9.50 16.37
C ALA A 354 -22.41 10.83 15.78
N ASP A 355 -22.69 11.94 16.47
CA ASP A 355 -22.26 13.29 16.09
C ASP A 355 -20.74 13.37 16.16
N LEU A 356 -20.11 13.65 15.02
CA LEU A 356 -18.66 13.85 14.89
C LEU A 356 -18.33 15.33 14.68
N GLY A 357 -19.26 16.21 15.05
CA GLY A 357 -19.05 17.65 15.08
C GLY A 357 -19.62 18.40 13.86
N PRO A 358 -19.68 19.73 13.96
CA PRO A 358 -20.03 20.61 12.86
C PRO A 358 -19.12 20.41 11.65
N VAL A 359 -19.63 20.64 10.43
CA VAL A 359 -18.87 20.50 9.16
C VAL A 359 -17.62 21.41 9.07
N ARG A 360 -17.56 22.46 9.89
CA ARG A 360 -16.41 23.38 9.95
C ARG A 360 -15.26 22.81 10.78
N ASP A 361 -15.54 21.89 11.69
CA ASP A 361 -14.54 21.28 12.56
C ASP A 361 -13.90 20.07 11.86
N ASN A 362 -12.81 19.56 12.42
CA ASN A 362 -12.23 18.31 11.96
C ASN A 362 -12.92 17.14 12.67
N TYR A 363 -13.67 16.32 11.92
CA TYR A 363 -14.42 15.19 12.48
C TYR A 363 -13.53 14.20 13.26
N LYS A 364 -12.24 14.12 12.92
CA LYS A 364 -11.26 13.27 13.61
C LYS A 364 -11.01 13.69 15.06
N ASP A 365 -11.21 14.96 15.40
CA ASP A 365 -11.06 15.48 16.77
C ASP A 365 -12.20 15.02 17.69
N HIS A 366 -13.31 14.55 17.10
CA HIS A 366 -14.47 14.02 17.81
C HIS A 366 -14.50 12.47 17.87
N CYS A 367 -13.54 11.81 17.21
CA CYS A 367 -13.35 10.37 17.24
C CYS A 367 -12.53 9.91 18.45
N GLU A 368 -12.69 8.65 18.84
CA GLU A 368 -11.74 7.98 19.74
C GLU A 368 -10.47 7.66 18.94
N GLN A 369 -9.32 8.14 19.42
CA GLN A 369 -8.06 8.01 18.70
C GLN A 369 -7.20 6.89 19.29
N LEU A 370 -6.64 6.06 18.41
CA LEU A 370 -5.60 5.10 18.76
C LEU A 370 -4.36 5.40 17.93
N GLU A 371 -3.26 5.72 18.61
CA GLU A 371 -1.95 5.81 17.99
C GLU A 371 -1.17 4.52 18.24
N SER A 372 -0.67 3.93 17.16
CA SER A 372 0.09 2.68 17.18
C SER A 372 1.42 2.81 16.43
N ASP A 373 2.30 1.84 16.65
CA ASP A 373 3.46 1.65 15.79
C ASP A 373 3.02 1.40 14.34
N ILE A 374 3.73 1.98 13.37
CA ILE A 374 3.39 1.87 11.95
C ILE A 374 3.27 0.41 11.44
N ARG A 375 3.96 -0.53 12.09
CA ARG A 375 3.92 -1.96 11.74
C ARG A 375 2.56 -2.61 12.00
N VAL A 376 1.69 -1.98 12.79
CA VAL A 376 0.29 -2.42 12.95
C VAL A 376 -0.52 -2.22 11.66
N ALA A 377 -0.11 -1.28 10.80
CA ALA A 377 -0.82 -1.00 9.55
C ALA A 377 -0.60 -2.09 8.49
N ASN A 378 0.55 -2.77 8.50
CA ASN A 378 0.86 -3.89 7.61
C ASN A 378 2.04 -4.71 8.17
N PRO A 379 1.94 -6.06 8.25
CA PRO A 379 2.99 -6.90 8.84
C PRO A 379 4.30 -6.92 8.04
N ASN A 380 4.27 -6.52 6.77
CA ASN A 380 5.46 -6.42 5.92
C ASN A 380 6.21 -5.08 6.05
N ILE A 381 5.84 -4.24 7.02
CA ILE A 381 6.60 -3.02 7.34
C ILE A 381 7.75 -3.37 8.27
N GLY A 382 8.97 -3.03 7.86
CA GLY A 382 10.19 -3.25 8.62
C GLY A 382 10.44 -2.21 9.71
N ASN A 383 11.66 -2.21 10.25
CA ASN A 383 12.10 -1.19 11.19
C ASN A 383 12.38 0.14 10.46
N TYR A 384 11.51 1.13 10.66
CA TYR A 384 11.63 2.46 10.04
C TYR A 384 12.94 3.18 10.40
N ARG A 385 13.52 2.92 11.58
CA ARG A 385 14.76 3.58 12.05
C ARG A 385 15.97 3.29 11.16
N ARG A 386 15.87 2.32 10.27
CA ARG A 386 16.88 2.07 9.23
C ARG A 386 16.96 3.22 8.23
N TYR A 387 15.89 4.00 8.05
CA TYR A 387 15.72 4.91 6.93
C TYR A 387 15.42 6.34 7.34
N ILE A 388 14.73 6.53 8.48
CA ILE A 388 14.32 7.85 8.96
C ILE A 388 14.52 7.94 10.48
N ASP A 389 14.88 9.15 10.94
CA ASP A 389 15.05 9.45 12.37
C ASP A 389 13.70 9.69 13.06
N GLU A 390 12.81 10.39 12.37
CA GLU A 390 11.47 10.75 12.84
C GLU A 390 10.62 9.48 13.00
N ARG A 391 9.85 9.41 14.09
CA ARG A 391 9.00 8.26 14.37
C ARG A 391 7.70 8.35 13.55
N PRO A 392 7.45 7.42 12.60
CA PRO A 392 6.14 7.29 11.98
C PRO A 392 5.20 6.55 12.93
N VAL A 393 3.93 6.93 12.88
CA VAL A 393 2.83 6.33 13.63
C VAL A 393 1.67 6.02 12.71
N PHE A 394 0.88 5.03 13.11
CA PHE A 394 -0.40 4.73 12.50
C PHE A 394 -1.50 5.22 13.45
N ARG A 395 -2.23 6.25 13.03
CA ARG A 395 -3.34 6.83 13.79
C ARG A 395 -4.65 6.32 13.24
N GLN A 396 -5.52 5.87 14.13
CA GLN A 396 -6.81 5.30 13.80
C GLN A 396 -7.90 6.07 14.53
N PHE A 397 -8.93 6.47 13.81
CA PHE A 397 -10.02 7.31 14.31
C PHE A 397 -11.31 6.50 14.33
N TYR A 398 -11.77 6.14 15.52
CA TYR A 398 -12.96 5.32 15.72
C TYR A 398 -14.16 6.16 16.10
N CYS A 399 -15.33 5.74 15.63
CA CYS A 399 -16.59 6.33 16.04
C CYS A 399 -16.81 6.09 17.55
N PRO A 400 -17.04 7.13 18.36
CA PRO A 400 -17.20 6.98 19.81
C PRO A 400 -18.45 6.17 20.17
N GLY A 401 -19.48 6.17 19.32
CA GLY A 401 -20.76 5.50 19.61
C GLY A 401 -20.79 4.01 19.29
N CYS A 402 -20.14 3.57 18.20
CA CYS A 402 -20.19 2.17 17.77
C CYS A 402 -18.83 1.49 17.70
N GLY A 403 -17.72 2.24 17.83
CA GLY A 403 -16.34 1.72 17.75
C GLY A 403 -15.92 1.29 16.35
N ALA A 404 -16.65 1.72 15.32
CA ALA A 404 -16.27 1.47 13.94
C ALA A 404 -15.14 2.40 13.51
N LEU A 405 -14.18 1.88 12.74
CA LEU A 405 -13.12 2.70 12.18
C LEU A 405 -13.71 3.66 11.15
N VAL A 406 -13.51 4.96 11.37
CA VAL A 406 -14.00 6.03 10.49
C VAL A 406 -12.94 6.37 9.45
N GLU A 407 -11.71 6.56 9.91
CA GLU A 407 -10.55 6.87 9.07
C GLU A 407 -9.25 6.41 9.74
N ASN A 408 -8.17 6.32 8.98
CA ASN A 408 -6.82 6.18 9.51
C ASN A 408 -5.84 7.08 8.73
N GLU A 409 -4.66 7.34 9.32
CA GLU A 409 -3.57 8.03 8.64
C GLU A 409 -2.21 7.53 9.12
N VAL A 410 -1.21 7.65 8.24
CA VAL A 410 0.20 7.49 8.59
C VAL A 410 0.82 8.87 8.67
N ALA A 411 1.41 9.18 9.82
CA ALA A 411 1.95 10.51 10.11
C ALA A 411 3.22 10.41 10.95
N ARG A 412 3.97 11.49 11.10
CA ARG A 412 4.98 11.60 12.17
C ARG A 412 4.27 11.94 13.47
N VAL A 413 4.84 11.55 14.61
CA VAL A 413 4.27 11.81 15.95
C VAL A 413 3.89 13.28 16.14
N GLU A 414 4.75 14.20 15.70
CA GLU A 414 4.55 15.64 15.89
C GLU A 414 3.65 16.30 14.83
N ASP A 415 3.28 15.56 13.77
CA ASP A 415 2.41 16.12 12.73
C ASP A 415 0.99 16.33 13.31
N PRO A 416 0.33 17.48 13.05
CA PRO A 416 -1.05 17.68 13.47
C PRO A 416 -1.98 16.66 12.79
N VAL A 417 -3.13 16.40 13.40
CA VAL A 417 -4.17 15.55 12.79
C VAL A 417 -4.60 16.17 11.46
N LEU A 418 -4.56 15.39 10.39
CA LEU A 418 -4.87 15.90 9.05
C LEU A 418 -6.36 16.20 8.91
N ARG A 419 -6.70 17.46 8.63
CA ARG A 419 -8.04 17.86 8.18
C ARG A 419 -8.16 17.58 6.68
N ASP A 420 -8.68 16.41 6.36
CA ASP A 420 -8.74 15.88 4.99
C ASP A 420 -10.05 16.16 4.24
N ILE A 421 -11.06 16.69 4.94
CA ILE A 421 -12.34 17.10 4.37
C ILE A 421 -12.67 18.51 4.87
N GLU A 422 -12.87 19.42 3.92
CA GLU A 422 -13.44 20.75 4.13
C GLU A 422 -14.50 20.99 3.07
N LEU A 423 -15.75 21.19 3.50
CA LEU A 423 -16.89 21.39 2.60
C LEU A 423 -17.27 22.88 2.58
N ASP A 424 -17.09 23.52 1.42
CA ASP A 424 -17.65 24.86 1.16
C ASP A 424 -19.12 24.71 0.75
N ILE A 425 -20.01 24.78 1.74
CA ILE A 425 -21.45 24.67 1.52
C ILE A 425 -22.00 26.09 1.39
N ARG A 426 -22.16 26.53 0.13
CA ARG A 426 -22.79 27.80 -0.22
C ARG A 426 -24.31 27.81 -0.01
#